data_AF-N2IVP3-F1
#
_entry.id   AF-N2IVP3-F1
#
_cell.length_a   1.000
_cell.length_b   1.000
_cell.length_c   1.000
_cell.angle_alpha   90.00
_cell.angle_beta   90.00
_cell.angle_gamma   90.00
#
_symmetry.space_group_name_H-M   'P 1'
#
loop_
_entity.id
_entity.type
_entity.pdbx_description
1 polymer ?
#
loop_
_entity_poly.entity_id
_entity_poly.type
_entity_poly.pdbx_seq_one_letter_code
_entity_poly.pdbx_strand_id
1 'polypeptide(L)'
;MFAELKNKELHLHGKTAELNAVARSIHKGRHGASAFFELCTTHSLFSSLNTKCHGQLAAIKIEGSEIHITYSDSVKNRLYTYFSMPSDTQPGSLFSLTHSDQNYPPLLNDGSLNLIIHVISGDT
;
A
#
# COMPACT_ATOMS: atom_id res chain seq x y z
N MET A 1 7.58 9.36 -2.81
CA MET A 1 6.22 8.83 -2.58
C MET A 1 5.46 9.79 -1.66
N PHE A 2 4.16 9.98 -1.88
CA PHE A 2 3.28 10.77 -1.02
C PHE A 2 1.87 10.16 -1.02
N ALA A 3 1.01 10.58 -0.09
CA ALA A 3 -0.36 10.08 -0.03
C ALA A 3 -1.39 11.20 0.20
N GLU A 4 -2.62 10.96 -0.24
CA GLU A 4 -3.76 11.85 -0.02
C GLU A 4 -5.01 11.01 0.32
N LEU A 5 -5.93 11.59 1.10
CA LEU A 5 -7.20 10.95 1.45
C LEU A 5 -8.34 11.67 0.75
N LYS A 6 -9.08 10.96 -0.11
CA LYS A 6 -10.23 11.48 -0.86
C LYS A 6 -11.43 10.58 -0.63
N ASN A 7 -12.51 11.09 -0.04
CA ASN A 7 -13.79 10.36 0.10
C ASN A 7 -13.67 8.91 0.64
N LYS A 8 -12.79 8.67 1.63
CA LYS A 8 -12.46 7.36 2.23
C LYS A 8 -11.56 6.44 1.37
N GLU A 9 -11.02 6.95 0.28
CA GLU A 9 -9.99 6.30 -0.51
C GLU A 9 -8.65 6.91 -0.14
N LEU A 10 -7.69 6.05 0.18
CA LEU A 10 -6.30 6.42 0.32
C LEU A 10 -5.65 6.34 -1.06
N HIS A 11 -5.14 7.46 -1.56
CA HIS A 11 -4.40 7.50 -2.81
C HIS A 11 -2.92 7.58 -2.48
N LEU A 12 -2.16 6.56 -2.90
CA LEU A 12 -0.73 6.47 -2.73
C LEU A 12 -0.05 6.76 -4.07
N HIS A 13 0.75 7.81 -4.12
CA HIS A 13 1.47 8.27 -5.31
C HIS A 13 2.95 7.95 -5.17
N GLY A 14 3.46 7.04 -6.00
CA GLY A 14 4.84 6.56 -5.88
C GLY A 14 5.50 6.27 -7.22
N LYS A 15 6.82 6.43 -7.26
CA LYS A 15 7.64 5.95 -8.39
C LYS A 15 7.67 4.42 -8.35
N THR A 16 7.90 3.78 -9.50
CA THR A 16 7.97 2.31 -9.60
C THR A 16 8.95 1.69 -8.60
N ALA A 17 10.12 2.32 -8.40
CA ALA A 17 11.12 1.86 -7.44
C ALA A 17 10.63 1.90 -5.97
N GLU A 18 9.85 2.92 -5.61
CA GLU A 18 9.30 3.11 -4.26
C GLU A 18 8.20 2.08 -4.00
N LEU A 19 7.27 1.94 -4.94
CA LEU A 19 6.19 0.93 -4.86
C LEU A 19 6.76 -0.48 -4.80
N ASN A 20 7.78 -0.78 -5.61
CA ASN A 20 8.50 -2.05 -5.56
C ASN A 20 9.25 -2.26 -4.23
N ALA A 21 9.69 -1.21 -3.54
CA ALA A 21 10.28 -1.34 -2.21
C ALA A 21 9.23 -1.79 -1.18
N VAL A 22 8.02 -1.23 -1.25
CA VAL A 22 6.86 -1.68 -0.45
C VAL A 22 6.47 -3.13 -0.80
N ALA A 23 6.41 -3.47 -2.09
CA ALA A 23 6.13 -4.83 -2.54
C ALA A 23 7.13 -5.84 -1.95
N ARG A 24 8.43 -5.50 -1.99
CA ARG A 24 9.49 -6.35 -1.43
C ARG A 24 9.38 -6.49 0.09
N SER A 25 9.02 -5.42 0.83
CA SER A 25 8.86 -5.52 2.29
C SER A 25 7.70 -6.43 2.65
N ILE A 26 6.58 -6.34 1.92
CA ILE A 26 5.41 -7.21 2.12
C ILE A 26 5.74 -8.66 1.78
N HIS A 27 6.36 -8.90 0.62
CA HIS A 27 6.67 -10.25 0.15
C HIS A 27 7.65 -10.98 1.08
N LYS A 28 8.69 -10.28 1.58
CA LYS A 28 9.68 -10.84 2.50
C LYS A 28 9.24 -10.83 3.96
N GLY A 29 8.19 -10.07 4.29
CA GLY A 29 7.63 -9.99 5.63
C GLY A 29 7.25 -11.36 6.17
N ARG A 30 7.65 -11.62 7.42
CA ARG A 30 7.21 -12.77 8.24
C ARG A 30 6.46 -12.24 9.44
N HIS A 31 5.72 -13.10 10.15
CA HIS A 31 5.03 -12.69 11.37
C HIS A 31 5.94 -11.89 12.32
N GLY A 32 5.49 -10.70 12.74
CA GLY A 32 6.26 -9.76 13.56
C GLY A 32 7.10 -8.76 12.78
N ALA A 33 7.34 -8.97 11.48
CA ALA A 33 8.11 -8.04 10.65
C ALA A 33 7.35 -6.73 10.41
N SER A 34 8.09 -5.63 10.40
CA SER A 34 7.60 -4.32 10.03
C SER A 34 8.60 -3.58 9.14
N ALA A 35 8.09 -2.71 8.27
CA ALA A 35 8.92 -1.76 7.53
C ALA A 35 8.27 -0.39 7.53
N PHE A 36 9.11 0.63 7.51
CA PHE A 36 8.76 2.04 7.54
C PHE A 36 9.23 2.70 6.25
N PHE A 37 8.37 3.53 5.66
CA PHE A 37 8.67 4.32 4.47
C PHE A 37 8.27 5.77 4.75
N GLU A 38 9.23 6.69 4.62
CA GLU A 38 8.97 8.11 4.74
C GLU A 38 8.15 8.61 3.55
N LEU A 39 7.14 9.44 3.83
CA LEU A 39 6.32 10.08 2.81
C LEU A 39 6.71 11.55 2.70
N CYS A 40 6.65 12.08 1.48
CA CYS A 40 6.92 13.50 1.24
C CYS A 40 5.77 14.35 1.81
N THR A 41 6.02 14.98 2.95
CA THR A 41 5.05 15.82 3.67
C THR A 41 4.75 17.14 2.97
N THR A 42 5.62 17.60 2.05
CA THR A 42 5.34 18.78 1.20
C THR A 42 4.09 18.59 0.33
N HIS A 43 3.77 17.34 0.00
CA HIS A 43 2.63 16.97 -0.84
C HIS A 43 1.61 16.07 -0.11
N SER A 44 1.75 15.89 1.21
CA SER A 44 0.94 14.95 1.97
C SER A 44 0.70 15.42 3.40
N LEU A 45 -0.51 15.15 3.91
CA LEU A 45 -0.80 15.22 5.35
C LEU A 45 -0.23 14.03 6.14
N PHE A 46 0.28 13.02 5.44
CA PHE A 46 0.86 11.82 6.02
C PHE A 46 2.38 11.88 6.01
N SER A 47 2.98 11.47 7.12
CA SER A 47 4.43 11.47 7.32
C SER A 47 5.07 10.14 6.93
N SER A 48 4.33 9.05 7.05
CA SER A 48 4.88 7.71 6.83
C SER A 48 3.86 6.67 6.39
N LEU A 49 4.39 5.65 5.71
CA LEU A 49 3.73 4.40 5.42
C LEU A 49 4.43 3.27 6.18
N ASN A 50 3.68 2.60 7.04
CA ASN A 50 4.10 1.46 7.83
C ASN A 50 3.48 0.19 7.28
N THR A 51 4.31 -0.83 7.07
CA THR A 51 3.84 -2.18 6.74
C THR A 51 4.12 -3.08 7.94
N LYS A 52 3.17 -3.91 8.35
CA LYS A 52 3.35 -4.84 9.48
C LYS A 52 2.70 -6.19 9.21
N CYS A 53 3.50 -7.24 9.27
CA CYS A 53 3.00 -8.60 9.17
C CYS A 53 2.53 -9.08 10.55
N HIS A 54 1.23 -9.03 10.83
CA HIS A 54 0.65 -9.62 12.04
C HIS A 54 -0.73 -10.21 11.70
N GLY A 55 -1.20 -11.18 12.48
CA GLY A 55 -2.37 -12.03 12.16
C GLY A 55 -3.63 -11.32 11.62
N GLN A 56 -4.47 -12.14 10.99
CA GLN A 56 -5.69 -11.82 10.23
C GLN A 56 -5.49 -11.09 8.87
N LEU A 57 -6.59 -10.91 8.14
CA LEU A 57 -6.66 -10.31 6.80
C LEU A 57 -5.95 -8.96 6.72
N ALA A 58 -5.62 -8.54 5.49
CA ALA A 58 -4.97 -7.26 5.30
C ALA A 58 -5.90 -6.10 5.71
N ALA A 59 -5.31 -5.03 6.22
CA ALA A 59 -6.05 -3.83 6.61
C ALA A 59 -5.22 -2.60 6.31
N ILE A 60 -5.89 -1.55 5.85
CA ILE A 60 -5.30 -0.25 5.57
C ILE A 60 -5.99 0.75 6.49
N LYS A 61 -5.22 1.34 7.39
CA LYS A 61 -5.71 2.25 8.43
C LYS A 61 -4.84 3.49 8.51
N ILE A 62 -5.42 4.55 9.05
CA ILE A 62 -4.71 5.80 9.36
C ILE A 62 -4.72 5.96 10.87
N GLU A 63 -3.55 6.24 11.45
CA GLU A 63 -3.39 6.59 12.85
C GLU A 63 -2.62 7.90 12.94
N GLY A 64 -3.32 9.00 13.23
CA GLY A 64 -2.73 10.34 13.19
C GLY A 64 -2.21 10.69 11.79
N SER A 65 -0.90 10.85 11.66
CA SER A 65 -0.22 11.15 10.39
C SER A 65 0.39 9.92 9.71
N GLU A 66 0.18 8.73 10.27
CA GLU A 66 0.77 7.49 9.78
C GLU A 66 -0.26 6.62 9.06
N ILE A 67 0.16 6.03 7.95
CA ILE A 67 -0.62 5.03 7.23
C ILE A 67 -0.10 3.65 7.63
N HIS A 68 -0.99 2.75 8.02
CA HIS A 68 -0.65 1.38 8.39
C HIS A 68 -1.29 0.38 7.44
N ILE A 69 -0.45 -0.43 6.80
CA ILE A 69 -0.84 -1.63 6.06
C ILE A 69 -0.45 -2.84 6.91
N THR A 70 -1.43 -3.42 7.58
CA THR A 70 -1.25 -4.67 8.33
C THR A 70 -1.66 -5.85 7.46
N TYR A 71 -1.01 -6.99 7.58
CA TYR A 71 -1.34 -8.19 6.79
C TYR A 71 -0.90 -9.47 7.48
N SER A 72 -1.55 -10.60 7.18
CA SER A 72 -1.07 -11.93 7.55
C SER A 72 -0.12 -12.51 6.52
N ASP A 73 0.66 -13.50 6.98
CA ASP A 73 1.52 -14.30 6.10
C ASP A 73 0.73 -15.00 4.99
N SER A 74 -0.52 -15.40 5.28
CA SER A 74 -1.41 -16.08 4.33
C SER A 74 -1.87 -15.21 3.15
N VAL A 75 -1.91 -13.88 3.31
CA VAL A 75 -2.38 -12.96 2.26
C VAL A 75 -1.27 -12.14 1.64
N LYS A 76 -0.04 -12.16 2.18
CA LYS A 76 1.07 -11.33 1.70
C LYS A 76 1.37 -11.52 0.21
N ASN A 77 1.26 -12.77 -0.27
CA ASN A 77 1.51 -13.13 -1.67
C ASN A 77 0.45 -12.59 -2.64
N ARG A 78 -0.73 -12.21 -2.13
CA ARG A 78 -1.75 -11.50 -2.90
C ARG A 78 -1.64 -10.00 -2.72
N LEU A 79 -1.24 -9.54 -1.53
CA LEU A 79 -1.11 -8.11 -1.25
C LEU A 79 0.06 -7.48 -2.02
N TYR A 80 1.23 -8.12 -2.04
CA TYR A 80 2.42 -7.51 -2.64
C TYR A 80 2.27 -7.26 -4.14
N THR A 81 1.43 -8.03 -4.84
CA THR A 81 1.25 -7.89 -6.30
C THR A 81 0.63 -6.56 -6.68
N TYR A 82 -0.17 -5.94 -5.79
CA TYR A 82 -0.71 -4.60 -6.01
C TYR A 82 0.36 -3.51 -5.97
N PHE A 83 1.48 -3.75 -5.28
CA PHE A 83 2.61 -2.83 -5.19
C PHE A 83 3.76 -3.19 -6.15
N SER A 84 3.76 -4.42 -6.66
CA SER A 84 4.79 -4.91 -7.58
C SER A 84 4.57 -4.29 -8.96
N MET A 85 5.48 -3.41 -9.35
CA MET A 85 5.46 -2.70 -10.62
C MET A 85 6.51 -3.32 -11.56
N PRO A 86 6.11 -4.09 -12.58
CA PRO A 86 6.97 -4.50 -13.68
C PRO A 86 7.71 -3.33 -14.32
N SER A 87 8.82 -3.63 -15.01
CA SER A 87 9.67 -2.60 -15.64
C SER A 87 8.98 -1.80 -16.74
N ASP A 88 7.91 -2.35 -17.32
CA ASP A 88 7.08 -1.77 -18.37
C ASP A 88 5.89 -0.95 -17.82
N THR A 89 5.66 -0.91 -16.51
CA THR A 89 4.60 -0.10 -15.91
C THR A 89 4.84 1.38 -16.18
N GLN A 90 3.93 1.98 -16.96
CA GLN A 90 4.04 3.37 -17.38
C GLN A 90 3.62 4.34 -16.25
N PRO A 91 4.25 5.52 -16.13
CA PRO A 91 3.69 6.63 -15.37
C PRO A 91 2.25 6.95 -15.81
N GLY A 92 1.40 7.31 -14.85
CA GLY A 92 -0.04 7.48 -15.04
C GLY A 92 -0.87 6.21 -14.85
N SER A 93 -0.23 5.05 -14.66
CA SER A 93 -0.95 3.80 -14.36
C SER A 93 -1.63 3.88 -12.99
N LEU A 94 -2.81 3.27 -12.90
CA LEU A 94 -3.66 3.23 -11.71
C LEU A 94 -4.01 1.80 -11.32
N PHE A 95 -3.87 1.49 -10.04
CA PHE A 95 -4.27 0.20 -9.48
C PHE A 95 -5.16 0.42 -8.27
N SER A 96 -6.28 -0.28 -8.21
CA SER A 96 -7.21 -0.21 -7.09
C SER A 96 -7.16 -1.49 -6.26
N LEU A 97 -7.13 -1.33 -4.95
CA LEU A 97 -7.34 -2.38 -3.98
C LEU A 97 -8.52 -1.96 -3.11
N THR A 98 -9.67 -2.57 -3.37
CA THR A 98 -10.93 -2.25 -2.67
C THR A 98 -11.44 -3.47 -1.91
N HIS A 99 -12.27 -3.23 -0.90
CA HIS A 99 -12.96 -4.33 -0.21
C HIS A 99 -13.95 -5.07 -1.12
N SER A 100 -14.48 -4.39 -2.13
CA SER A 100 -15.45 -4.93 -3.08
C SER A 100 -14.84 -5.87 -4.13
N ASP A 101 -13.52 -5.98 -4.22
CA ASP A 101 -12.86 -6.97 -5.08
C ASP A 101 -13.22 -8.39 -4.60
N GLN A 102 -14.05 -9.08 -5.40
CA GLN A 102 -14.71 -10.36 -5.12
C GLN A 102 -13.77 -11.58 -5.02
N ASN A 103 -12.54 -11.41 -4.54
CA ASN A 103 -11.64 -12.53 -4.34
C ASN A 103 -12.05 -13.30 -3.08
N TYR A 104 -12.29 -14.61 -3.20
CA TYR A 104 -12.50 -15.51 -2.05
C TYR A 104 -11.21 -16.27 -1.72
N PRO A 105 -10.68 -16.20 -0.48
CA PRO A 105 -11.14 -15.36 0.63
C PRO A 105 -10.80 -13.87 0.43
N PRO A 106 -11.52 -12.95 1.10
CA PRO A 106 -11.29 -11.51 0.98
C PRO A 106 -9.84 -11.16 1.30
N LEU A 107 -9.26 -10.18 0.58
CA LEU A 107 -7.90 -9.72 0.84
C LEU A 107 -7.89 -8.72 2.00
N LEU A 108 -8.78 -7.73 1.94
CA LEU A 108 -8.96 -6.70 2.95
C LEU A 108 -10.04 -7.09 3.97
N ASN A 109 -9.92 -6.58 5.19
CA ASN A 109 -11.01 -6.63 6.17
C ASN A 109 -12.05 -5.52 5.94
N ASP A 110 -13.25 -5.69 6.50
CA ASP A 110 -14.40 -4.77 6.32
C ASP A 110 -14.11 -3.33 6.79
N GLY A 111 -13.18 -3.16 7.72
CA GLY A 111 -12.79 -1.85 8.27
C GLY A 111 -11.63 -1.17 7.54
N SER A 112 -11.16 -1.75 6.43
CA SER A 112 -10.04 -1.21 5.66
C SER A 112 -10.47 -0.03 4.80
N LEU A 113 -9.59 0.96 4.66
CA LEU A 113 -9.70 1.94 3.58
C LEU A 113 -9.50 1.26 2.23
N ASN A 114 -10.15 1.80 1.20
CA ASN A 114 -9.79 1.51 -0.19
C ASN A 114 -8.45 2.17 -0.49
N LEU A 115 -7.60 1.49 -1.27
CA LEU A 115 -6.31 2.01 -1.69
C LEU A 115 -6.27 2.16 -3.21
N ILE A 116 -5.90 3.34 -3.68
CA ILE A 116 -5.62 3.62 -5.08
C ILE A 116 -4.14 3.93 -5.21
N ILE A 117 -3.41 3.16 -6.02
CA ILE A 117 -1.98 3.33 -6.27
C ILE A 117 -1.81 4.05 -7.60
N HIS A 118 -1.16 5.21 -7.55
CA HIS A 118 -0.82 6.05 -8.68
C HIS A 118 0.67 5.90 -8.96
N VAL A 119 1.00 5.39 -10.15
CA VAL A 119 2.39 5.34 -10.60
C VAL A 119 2.74 6.69 -11.20
N ILE A 120 3.66 7.42 -10.57
CA ILE A 120 4.09 8.74 -11.02
C ILE A 120 5.45 8.68 -11.72
N SER A 121 5.73 9.67 -12.57
CA SER A 121 7.00 9.79 -13.27
C SER A 121 8.18 10.02 -12.31
N GLY A 122 9.37 9.64 -12.79
CA GLY A 122 10.62 9.85 -12.08
C GLY A 122 11.06 11.32 -11.97
N ASP A 123 10.49 12.20 -12.80
CA ASP A 123 10.88 13.62 -12.88
C ASP A 123 9.89 14.48 -12.10
N THR A 124 10.31 15.38 -11.21
CA THR A 124 11.64 15.99 -11.00
C THR A 124 12.43 15.45 -9.82
#